data_AF-A0AAQ1JW40-F1
#
_entry.id   AF-A0AAQ1JW40-F1
#
_cell.length_a   1.000
_cell.length_b   1.000
_cell.length_c   1.000
_cell.angle_alpha   90.00
_cell.angle_beta   90.00
_cell.angle_gamma   90.00
#
_symmetry.space_group_name_H-M   'P 1'
#
loop_
_entity.id
_entity.type
_entity.pdbx_description
1 polymer ?
#
loop_
_entity_poly.entity_id
_entity_poly.type
_entity_poly.pdbx_seq_one_letter_code
_entity_poly.pdbx_strand_id
1 'polypeptide(L)'
;MPGQRTEGAPLQPLFEDGCLQLCRMSDAAYETYISLVSGPPTETLDDGESAAIAVAIDGLGSVVLDDKKARRILSSRFKLVNPGSSLTLLLTAATRANWTLQELRAAITAARTVSRMAVVPDERTLFSDLFAEAASG
;
A
#
# COMPACT_ATOMS: atom_id res chain seq x y z
N MET A 1 31.05 0.83 12.64
CA MET A 1 29.69 0.96 13.19
C MET A 1 28.73 1.15 12.03
N PRO A 2 27.63 0.37 11.94
CA PRO A 2 26.73 0.36 10.80
C PRO A 2 25.99 1.70 10.67
N GLY A 3 25.59 2.01 9.43
CA GLY A 3 24.93 3.26 9.05
C GLY A 3 23.71 3.58 9.91
N GLN A 4 23.83 4.60 10.74
CA GLN A 4 22.67 5.35 11.20
C GLN A 4 22.14 6.13 10.00
N ARG A 5 21.14 5.58 9.30
CA ARG A 5 20.13 6.45 8.68
C ARG A 5 19.36 7.10 9.83
N THR A 6 19.66 8.35 10.12
CA THR A 6 18.76 9.24 10.85
C THR A 6 17.55 9.57 9.99
N GLU A 7 16.63 8.62 9.82
CA GLU A 7 15.29 8.83 9.22
C GLU A 7 14.21 7.98 9.93
N GLY A 8 14.48 7.54 11.16
CA GLY A 8 13.61 6.68 11.94
C GLY A 8 12.69 7.45 12.90
N ALA A 9 11.68 8.13 12.38
CA ALA A 9 10.41 8.41 13.08
C ALA A 9 9.40 8.88 12.01
N PRO A 10 8.22 8.22 11.85
CA PRO A 10 7.29 8.02 12.96
C PRO A 10 6.49 6.70 12.85
N LEU A 11 7.16 5.54 12.71
CA LEU A 11 6.42 4.26 12.76
C LEU A 11 6.10 3.84 14.20
N GLN A 12 6.84 4.36 15.19
CA GLN A 12 6.67 4.01 16.60
C GLN A 12 5.24 4.24 17.11
N PRO A 13 4.58 5.39 16.86
CA PRO A 13 3.17 5.57 17.22
C PRO A 13 2.25 4.51 16.57
N LEU A 14 2.53 4.13 15.32
CA LEU A 14 1.72 3.11 14.63
C LEU A 14 1.91 1.71 15.23
N PHE A 15 3.09 1.40 15.77
CA PHE A 15 3.28 0.16 16.54
C PHE A 15 2.57 0.22 17.89
N GLU A 16 2.67 1.35 18.60
CA GLU A 16 2.05 1.57 19.90
C GLU A 16 0.52 1.54 19.83
N ASP A 17 -0.05 2.09 18.75
CA ASP A 17 -1.49 2.05 18.46
C ASP A 17 -1.95 0.70 17.87
N GLY A 18 -1.05 -0.28 17.72
CA GLY A 18 -1.36 -1.60 17.16
C GLY A 18 -1.71 -1.60 15.68
N CYS A 19 -1.43 -0.52 14.96
CA CYS A 19 -1.65 -0.39 13.51
C CYS A 19 -0.59 -1.14 12.68
N LEU A 20 0.59 -1.39 13.25
CA LEU A 20 1.67 -2.14 12.63
C LEU A 20 2.12 -3.31 13.52
N GLN A 21 2.56 -4.37 12.87
CA GLN A 21 3.22 -5.50 13.51
C GLN A 21 4.47 -5.86 12.71
N LEU A 22 5.58 -6.11 13.41
CA LEU A 22 6.77 -6.68 12.80
C LEU A 22 6.51 -8.15 12.47
N CYS A 23 6.66 -8.51 11.21
CA CYS A 23 6.62 -9.89 10.75
C CYS A 23 7.99 -10.30 10.23
N ARG A 24 8.36 -11.56 10.46
CA ARG A 24 9.53 -12.18 9.84
C ARG A 24 9.02 -13.02 8.68
N MET A 25 9.63 -12.86 7.50
CA MET A 25 9.38 -13.76 6.38
C MET A 25 9.72 -15.20 6.78
N SER A 26 8.84 -16.14 6.46
CA SER A 26 9.22 -17.55 6.43
C SER A 26 10.25 -17.79 5.31
N ASP A 27 10.87 -18.96 5.29
CA ASP A 27 11.77 -19.34 4.22
C ASP A 27 11.05 -19.34 2.86
N ALA A 28 9.78 -19.77 2.81
CA ALA A 28 8.96 -19.77 1.59
C ALA A 28 8.64 -18.34 1.10
N ALA A 29 8.32 -17.42 2.02
CA ALA A 29 8.15 -16.01 1.69
C ALA A 29 9.48 -15.41 1.18
N TYR A 30 10.60 -15.75 1.82
CA TYR A 30 11.90 -15.25 1.41
C TYR A 30 12.31 -15.72 0.01
N GLU A 31 12.09 -16.98 -0.34
CA GLU A 31 12.30 -17.47 -1.72
C GLU A 31 11.42 -16.72 -2.74
N THR A 32 10.16 -16.46 -2.37
CA THR A 32 9.25 -15.66 -3.20
C THR A 32 9.79 -14.24 -3.41
N TYR A 33 10.26 -13.60 -2.34
CA TYR A 33 10.92 -12.29 -2.38
C TYR A 33 12.12 -12.29 -3.33
N ILE A 34 13.03 -13.26 -3.20
CA ILE A 34 14.21 -13.38 -4.08
C ILE A 34 13.80 -13.49 -5.55
N SER A 35 12.75 -14.26 -5.84
CA SER A 35 12.20 -14.40 -7.21
C SER A 35 11.53 -13.14 -7.78
N LEU A 36 11.26 -12.13 -6.94
CA LEU A 36 10.66 -10.86 -7.33
C LEU A 36 11.71 -9.75 -7.44
N VAL A 37 12.83 -9.83 -6.71
CA VAL A 37 13.93 -8.86 -6.87
C VAL A 37 14.95 -9.30 -7.93
N SER A 38 14.97 -10.59 -8.28
CA SER A 38 15.97 -11.18 -9.20
C SER A 38 15.36 -11.48 -10.57
N GLY A 39 16.05 -11.08 -11.65
CA GLY A 39 15.64 -11.38 -13.03
C GLY A 39 15.65 -10.17 -13.97
N PRO A 40 14.99 -10.28 -15.13
CA PRO A 40 14.89 -9.18 -16.08
C PRO A 40 14.18 -7.96 -15.48
N PRO A 41 14.61 -6.71 -15.79
CA PRO A 41 14.00 -5.50 -15.24
C PRO A 41 12.49 -5.37 -15.47
N THR A 42 11.91 -6.06 -16.45
CA THR A 42 10.45 -6.05 -16.71
C THR A 42 9.65 -6.94 -15.75
N GLU A 43 10.32 -7.85 -15.06
CA GLU A 43 9.74 -8.89 -14.21
C GLU A 43 10.18 -8.80 -12.74
N THR A 44 11.14 -7.92 -12.45
CA THR A 44 11.56 -7.62 -11.07
C THR A 44 10.79 -6.45 -10.47
N LEU A 45 10.78 -6.33 -9.14
CA LEU A 45 10.23 -5.20 -8.39
C LEU A 45 11.32 -4.64 -7.47
N ASP A 46 11.02 -3.51 -6.83
CA ASP A 46 11.88 -3.04 -5.75
C ASP A 46 11.75 -3.94 -4.50
N ASP A 47 12.66 -3.75 -3.55
CA ASP A 47 12.71 -4.57 -2.33
C ASP A 47 11.41 -4.44 -1.51
N GLY A 48 10.80 -3.25 -1.47
CA GLY A 48 9.61 -2.98 -0.64
C GLY A 48 8.37 -3.68 -1.18
N GLU A 49 8.10 -3.54 -2.47
CA GLU A 49 6.98 -4.19 -3.15
C GLU A 49 7.16 -5.71 -3.18
N SER A 50 8.37 -6.19 -3.43
CA SER A 50 8.69 -7.61 -3.39
C SER A 50 8.43 -8.20 -2.01
N ALA A 51 8.84 -7.49 -0.95
CA ALA A 51 8.64 -7.94 0.42
C ALA A 51 7.15 -7.97 0.80
N ALA A 52 6.40 -6.94 0.44
CA ALA A 52 4.97 -6.86 0.73
C ALA A 52 4.18 -7.99 0.04
N ILE A 53 4.49 -8.28 -1.22
CA ILE A 53 3.86 -9.38 -1.97
C ILE A 53 4.23 -10.74 -1.36
N ALA A 54 5.50 -10.96 -1.06
CA ALA A 54 5.98 -12.22 -0.48
C ALA A 54 5.27 -12.57 0.85
N VAL A 55 5.16 -11.59 1.75
CA VAL A 55 4.45 -11.77 3.03
C VAL A 55 2.95 -11.97 2.80
N ALA A 56 2.36 -11.29 1.82
CA ALA A 56 0.95 -11.43 1.53
C ALA A 56 0.57 -12.83 1.03
N ILE A 57 1.42 -13.44 0.22
CA ILE A 57 1.25 -14.82 -0.27
C ILE A 57 1.37 -15.82 0.87
N ASP A 58 2.24 -15.54 1.84
CA ASP A 58 2.53 -16.39 3.00
C ASP A 58 1.50 -16.22 4.15
N GLY A 59 0.22 -16.13 3.79
CA GLY A 59 -0.90 -16.28 4.74
C GLY A 59 -1.72 -15.02 5.05
N LEU A 60 -1.33 -13.82 4.60
CA LEU A 60 -2.20 -12.63 4.79
C LEU A 60 -3.30 -12.50 3.73
N GLY A 61 -3.08 -13.02 2.51
CA GLY A 61 -4.07 -13.05 1.43
C GLY A 61 -4.39 -11.71 0.78
N SER A 62 -3.78 -10.60 1.22
CA SER A 62 -3.97 -9.28 0.64
C SER A 62 -2.74 -8.39 0.78
N VAL A 63 -2.60 -7.43 -0.14
CA VAL A 63 -1.50 -6.45 -0.15
C VAL A 63 -1.98 -5.13 -0.72
N VAL A 64 -1.53 -4.01 -0.14
CA VAL A 64 -1.80 -2.68 -0.68
C VAL A 64 -0.66 -2.28 -1.61
N LEU A 65 -0.98 -2.01 -2.88
CA LEU A 65 -0.03 -1.60 -3.91
C LEU A 65 -0.65 -0.49 -4.76
N ASP A 66 0.08 0.58 -5.04
CA ASP A 66 -0.36 1.59 -6.01
C ASP A 66 0.39 1.50 -7.34
N ASP A 67 1.55 0.84 -7.34
CA ASP A 67 2.38 0.73 -8.54
C ASP A 67 1.78 -0.21 -9.59
N LYS A 68 1.85 0.24 -10.84
CA LYS A 68 1.25 -0.46 -11.99
C LYS A 68 1.99 -1.76 -12.31
N LYS A 69 3.32 -1.77 -12.20
CA LYS A 69 4.16 -2.94 -12.48
C LYS A 69 3.98 -3.99 -11.37
N ALA A 70 4.00 -3.59 -10.11
CA ALA A 70 3.73 -4.47 -8.97
C ALA A 70 2.36 -5.13 -9.09
N ARG A 71 1.31 -4.36 -9.36
CA ARG A 71 -0.05 -4.91 -9.58
C ARG A 71 -0.13 -5.87 -10.76
N ARG A 72 0.55 -5.57 -11.87
CA ARG A 72 0.61 -6.46 -13.04
C ARG A 72 1.31 -7.78 -12.71
N ILE A 73 2.42 -7.71 -11.99
CA ILE A 73 3.19 -8.91 -11.60
C ILE A 73 2.38 -9.74 -10.58
N LEU A 74 1.73 -9.09 -9.62
CA LEU A 74 0.85 -9.75 -8.67
C LEU A 74 -0.28 -10.50 -9.39
N SER A 75 -1.00 -9.83 -10.29
CA SER A 75 -2.15 -10.45 -10.98
C SER A 75 -1.75 -11.56 -11.95
N SER A 76 -0.54 -11.50 -12.53
CA SER A 76 -0.06 -12.54 -13.44
C SER A 76 0.48 -13.77 -12.70
N ARG A 77 1.19 -13.59 -11.58
CA ARG A 77 1.90 -14.67 -10.86
C ARG A 77 1.11 -15.23 -9.67
N PHE A 78 0.29 -14.41 -9.00
CA PHE A 78 -0.27 -14.73 -7.69
C PHE A 78 -1.77 -14.42 -7.60
N LYS A 79 -2.57 -15.21 -8.34
CA LYS A 79 -4.02 -15.00 -8.50
C LYS A 79 -4.86 -15.09 -7.22
N LEU A 80 -4.31 -15.65 -6.15
CA LEU A 80 -5.01 -15.82 -4.87
C LEU A 80 -4.83 -14.63 -3.92
N VAL A 81 -3.96 -13.67 -4.24
CA VAL A 81 -3.73 -12.48 -3.41
C VAL A 81 -4.55 -11.32 -3.94
N ASN A 82 -5.36 -10.72 -3.05
CA ASN A 82 -6.19 -9.59 -3.41
C ASN A 82 -5.41 -8.27 -3.30
N PRO A 83 -5.27 -7.49 -4.39
CA PRO A 83 -4.67 -6.17 -4.31
C PRO A 83 -5.66 -5.14 -3.74
N GLY A 84 -5.22 -4.38 -2.74
CA GLY A 84 -5.80 -3.10 -2.33
C GLY A 84 -4.97 -1.92 -2.83
N SER A 85 -5.46 -0.70 -2.62
CA SER A 85 -4.79 0.58 -2.92
C SER A 85 -4.69 1.44 -1.66
N SER A 86 -3.81 2.44 -1.67
CA SER A 86 -3.76 3.42 -0.58
C SER A 86 -5.09 4.17 -0.43
N LEU A 87 -5.80 4.43 -1.54
CA LEU A 87 -7.10 5.08 -1.51
C LEU A 87 -8.17 4.21 -0.82
N THR A 88 -8.26 2.92 -1.18
CA THR A 88 -9.19 1.98 -0.53
C THR A 88 -8.84 1.74 0.94
N LEU A 89 -7.55 1.77 1.29
CA LEU A 89 -7.09 1.74 2.68
C LEU A 89 -7.61 2.96 3.47
N LEU A 90 -7.45 4.18 2.93
CA LEU A 90 -7.95 5.40 3.56
C LEU A 90 -9.49 5.43 3.66
N LEU A 91 -10.20 4.97 2.63
CA LEU A 91 -11.67 4.86 2.66
C LEU A 91 -12.15 3.88 3.73
N THR A 92 -11.46 2.75 3.86
CA THR A 92 -11.78 1.75 4.89
C THR A 92 -11.51 2.30 6.29
N ALA A 93 -10.39 3.00 6.47
CA ALA A 93 -10.04 3.65 7.73
C ALA A 93 -11.08 4.72 8.11
N ALA A 94 -11.43 5.61 7.17
CA ALA A 94 -12.44 6.64 7.36
C ALA A 94 -13.81 6.05 7.75
N THR A 95 -14.21 4.95 7.09
CA THR A 95 -15.45 4.25 7.42
C THR A 95 -15.42 3.70 8.85
N ARG A 96 -14.32 3.03 9.24
CA ARG A 96 -14.17 2.42 10.57
C ARG A 96 -14.09 3.45 11.70
N ALA A 97 -13.43 4.58 11.44
CA ALA A 97 -13.26 5.66 12.39
C ALA A 97 -14.39 6.70 12.32
N ASN A 98 -15.40 6.47 11.48
CA ASN A 98 -16.55 7.34 11.28
C ASN A 98 -16.16 8.80 10.95
N TRP A 99 -15.15 8.97 10.08
CA TRP A 99 -14.69 10.28 9.61
C TRP A 99 -15.76 10.97 8.76
N THR A 100 -15.80 12.29 8.89
CA THR A 100 -16.51 13.16 7.96
C THR A 100 -15.84 13.15 6.57
N LEU A 101 -16.59 13.55 5.55
CA LEU A 101 -16.04 13.71 4.20
C LEU A 101 -14.88 14.72 4.17
N GLN A 102 -14.93 15.76 5.01
CA GLN A 102 -13.87 16.77 5.10
C GLN A 102 -12.57 16.17 5.66
N GLU A 103 -12.65 15.34 6.70
CA GLU A 103 -11.49 14.66 7.28
C GLU A 103 -10.87 13.66 6.28
N LEU A 104 -11.69 12.87 5.59
CA LEU A 104 -11.23 11.97 4.53
C LEU A 104 -10.53 12.75 3.40
N ARG A 105 -11.14 13.84 2.90
CA ARG A 105 -10.54 14.69 1.86
C ARG A 105 -9.21 15.27 2.31
N ALA A 106 -9.11 15.72 3.57
CA ALA A 106 -7.87 16.24 4.13
C ALA A 106 -6.78 15.15 4.20
N ALA A 107 -7.12 13.95 4.69
CA ALA A 107 -6.18 12.83 4.75
C ALA A 107 -5.68 12.41 3.36
N ILE A 108 -6.58 12.27 2.38
CA ILE A 108 -6.21 11.97 0.99
C ILE A 108 -5.32 13.07 0.40
N THR A 109 -5.67 14.35 0.61
CA THR A 109 -4.89 15.49 0.12
C THR A 109 -3.48 15.51 0.73
N ALA A 110 -3.36 15.23 2.03
CA ALA A 110 -2.08 15.11 2.70
C ALA A 110 -1.25 13.95 2.14
N ALA A 111 -1.84 12.76 1.97
CA ALA A 111 -1.16 11.61 1.39
C ALA A 111 -0.66 11.88 -0.04
N ARG A 112 -1.47 12.56 -0.86
CA ARG A 112 -1.12 13.00 -2.22
C ARG A 112 0.03 13.99 -2.23
N THR A 113 0.02 14.97 -1.32
CA THR A 113 1.00 16.07 -1.30
C THR A 113 2.33 15.65 -0.68
N VAL A 114 2.29 14.92 0.44
CA VAL A 114 3.48 14.56 1.21
C VAL A 114 4.12 13.28 0.67
N SER A 115 3.31 12.25 0.41
CA SER A 115 3.81 10.91 0.04
C SER A 115 3.70 10.61 -1.46
N ARG A 116 3.20 11.56 -2.25
CA ARG A 116 2.94 11.38 -3.69
C ARG A 116 2.06 10.16 -3.98
N MET A 117 1.13 9.84 -3.07
CA MET A 117 0.22 8.70 -3.17
C MET A 117 -0.39 8.61 -4.58
N ALA A 118 -0.23 7.48 -5.25
CA ALA A 118 -0.83 7.29 -6.56
C ALA A 118 -2.32 6.93 -6.43
N VAL A 119 -3.11 7.34 -7.41
CA VAL A 119 -4.48 6.87 -7.58
C VAL A 119 -4.45 5.89 -8.73
N VAL A 120 -4.75 4.63 -8.42
CA VAL A 120 -4.68 3.56 -9.40
C VAL A 120 -5.72 3.81 -10.51
N PRO A 121 -5.46 3.39 -11.76
CA PRO A 121 -6.29 3.79 -12.90
C PRO A 121 -7.79 3.54 -12.71
N ASP A 122 -8.16 2.40 -12.14
CA ASP A 122 -9.54 1.98 -11.98
C ASP A 122 -10.30 2.78 -10.90
N GLU A 123 -9.59 3.52 -10.05
CA GLU A 123 -10.17 4.29 -8.94
C GLU A 123 -10.22 5.80 -9.23
N ARG A 124 -9.81 6.24 -10.43
CA ARG A 124 -9.75 7.67 -10.76
C ARG A 124 -11.11 8.36 -10.72
N THR A 125 -12.16 7.70 -11.20
CA THR A 125 -13.52 8.24 -11.16
C THR A 125 -13.98 8.42 -9.71
N LEU A 126 -13.82 7.38 -8.89
CA LEU A 126 -14.13 7.43 -7.46
C LEU A 126 -13.37 8.57 -6.76
N PHE A 127 -12.09 8.71 -7.05
CA PHE A 127 -11.29 9.81 -6.52
C PHE A 127 -11.85 11.17 -6.96
N SER A 128 -12.20 11.36 -8.24
CA SER A 128 -12.79 12.60 -8.72
C SER A 128 -14.12 12.92 -8.03
N ASP A 129 -15.00 11.93 -7.88
CA ASP A 129 -16.30 12.08 -7.21
C ASP A 129 -16.13 12.48 -5.74
N LEU A 130 -15.12 11.93 -5.07
CA LEU A 130 -14.79 12.31 -3.69
C LEU A 130 -14.45 13.79 -3.55
N PHE A 131 -13.97 14.47 -4.58
CA PHE A 131 -13.61 15.90 -4.54
C PHE A 131 -14.54 16.81 -5.34
N ALA A 132 -15.55 16.25 -6.01
CA ALA A 132 -16.60 17.05 -6.63
C ALA A 132 -17.31 17.87 -5.53
N GLU A 133 -17.51 19.17 -5.78
CA GLU A 133 -18.42 19.95 -4.94
C GLU A 133 -19.81 19.36 -5.09
N ALA A 134 -20.54 19.22 -3.97
CA ALA A 134 -21.97 18.99 -4.06
C ALA A 134 -22.52 20.17 -4.86
N ALA A 135 -23.06 19.91 -6.05
CA ALA A 135 -23.76 20.94 -6.80
C ALA A 135 -24.80 21.52 -5.85
N SER A 136 -24.57 22.75 -5.40
CA SER A 136 -25.50 23.50 -4.55
C SER A 136 -26.81 23.59 -5.31
N GLY A 137 -27.77 22.74 -4.91
CA GLY A 137 -29.17 22.84 -5.31
C GLY A 137 -29.91 23.80 -4.42
#